data_AF-A0A0G1JXS2-F1
#
_entry.id   AF-A0A0G1JXS2-F1
#
_cell.length_a   1.000
_cell.length_b   1.000
_cell.length_c   1.000
_cell.angle_alpha   90.00
_cell.angle_beta   90.00
_cell.angle_gamma   90.00
#
_symmetry.space_group_name_H-M   'P 1'
#
loop_
_entity.id
_entity.type
_entity.pdbx_description
1 polymer ?
#
loop_
_entity_poly.entity_id
_entity_poly.type
_entity_poly.pdbx_seq_one_letter_code
_entity_poly.pdbx_strand_id
1 'polypeptide(L)'
;MAEGSDREISVDDSISVEPLDADKVQRIQTFLGLAGLQGAPSLSDAGIFYVRPHDGISLGSSRVESALQHLKTQYHQLRFELLSE
;
A
#
# COMPACT_ATOMS: atom_id res chain seq x y z
N MET A 1 -42.89 -23.82 14.96
CA MET A 1 -41.44 -23.57 14.76
C MET A 1 -41.33 -22.82 13.45
N ALA A 2 -40.97 -21.53 13.49
CA ALA A 2 -40.77 -20.70 12.30
C ALA A 2 -39.38 -20.05 12.45
N GLU A 3 -38.52 -20.31 11.47
CA GLU A 3 -37.22 -19.69 11.29
C GLU A 3 -37.40 -18.26 10.78
N GLY A 4 -36.75 -17.30 11.43
CA GLY A 4 -36.49 -15.96 10.91
C GLY A 4 -35.04 -15.63 11.24
N SER A 5 -34.15 -15.81 10.27
CA SER A 5 -32.72 -15.53 10.41
C SER A 5 -32.42 -14.24 9.64
N ASP A 6 -32.82 -13.10 10.22
CA ASP A 6 -32.34 -11.78 9.82
C ASP A 6 -30.88 -11.65 10.27
N ARG A 7 -29.96 -12.12 9.42
CA ARG A 7 -28.53 -11.80 9.55
C ARG A 7 -28.29 -10.54 8.73
N GLU A 8 -28.65 -9.39 9.28
CA GLU A 8 -28.15 -8.10 8.80
C GLU A 8 -26.64 -8.04 9.09
N ILE A 9 -25.85 -8.43 8.08
CA ILE A 9 -24.41 -8.16 8.09
C ILE A 9 -24.25 -6.69 7.75
N SER A 10 -24.32 -5.84 8.76
CA SER A 10 -23.78 -4.48 8.68
C SER A 10 -22.27 -4.62 8.59
N VAL A 11 -21.75 -4.74 7.37
CA VAL A 11 -20.34 -4.50 7.08
C VAL A 11 -20.11 -3.01 7.29
N ASP A 12 -19.77 -2.66 8.52
CA ASP A 12 -19.09 -1.43 8.84
C ASP A 12 -17.73 -1.48 8.12
N ASP A 13 -17.70 -1.00 6.87
CA ASP A 13 -16.49 -0.78 6.08
C ASP A 13 -15.74 0.45 6.63
N SER A 14 -15.60 0.53 7.96
CA SER A 14 -14.57 1.36 8.57
C SER A 14 -13.28 0.56 8.48
N ILE A 15 -12.68 0.52 7.30
CA ILE A 15 -11.26 0.19 7.17
C ILE A 15 -10.55 1.26 8.01
N SER A 16 -10.28 0.93 9.27
CA SER A 16 -9.56 1.81 10.17
C SER A 16 -8.13 1.86 9.63
N VAL A 17 -7.86 2.86 8.78
CA VAL A 17 -6.55 3.08 8.19
C VAL A 17 -5.63 3.53 9.32
N GLU A 18 -4.98 2.57 9.96
CA GLU A 18 -3.97 2.88 10.97
C GLU A 18 -2.83 3.64 10.27
N PRO A 19 -2.41 4.78 10.83
CA PRO A 19 -1.31 5.55 10.28
C PRO A 19 -0.04 4.70 10.24
N LEU A 20 0.76 4.87 9.19
CA LEU A 20 2.03 4.18 9.08
C LEU A 20 3.01 4.69 10.14
N ASP A 21 3.38 3.82 11.06
CA ASP A 21 4.47 4.08 12.00
C ASP A 21 5.79 4.33 11.25
N ALA A 22 6.67 5.16 11.83
CA ALA A 22 7.94 5.51 11.22
C ALA A 22 8.81 4.30 10.86
N ASP A 23 8.77 3.22 11.66
CA ASP A 23 9.47 1.96 11.36
C ASP A 23 8.92 1.27 10.09
N LYS A 24 7.59 1.24 9.92
CA LYS A 24 6.95 0.69 8.72
C LYS A 24 7.32 1.51 7.49
N VAL A 25 7.28 2.85 7.60
CA VAL A 25 7.70 3.76 6.52
C VAL A 25 9.15 3.48 6.12
N GLN A 26 10.06 3.39 7.09
CA GLN A 26 11.47 3.17 6.81
C GLN A 26 11.73 1.80 6.16
N ARG A 27 11.01 0.74 6.56
CA ARG A 27 11.09 -0.58 5.91
C ARG A 27 10.61 -0.53 4.46
N ILE A 28 9.46 0.10 4.21
CA ILE A 28 8.92 0.26 2.86
C ILE A 28 9.93 1.02 1.98
N GLN A 29 10.44 2.14 2.46
CA GLN A 29 11.43 2.95 1.74
C GLN A 29 12.72 2.18 1.45
N THR A 30 13.23 1.43 2.43
CA THR A 30 14.43 0.58 2.24
C THR A 30 14.20 -0.43 1.13
N PHE A 31 13.06 -1.12 1.15
CA PHE A 31 12.73 -2.15 0.17
C PHE A 31 12.52 -1.58 -1.24
N LEU A 32 11.83 -0.44 -1.35
CA LEU A 32 11.72 0.32 -2.59
C LEU A 32 13.11 0.72 -3.12
N GLY A 33 13.99 1.20 -2.24
CA GLY A 33 15.36 1.58 -2.59
C GLY A 33 16.18 0.43 -3.20
N LEU A 34 16.01 -0.79 -2.70
CA LEU A 34 16.63 -2.00 -3.29
C LEU A 34 16.13 -2.30 -4.71
N ALA A 35 14.89 -1.90 -5.02
CA ALA A 35 14.29 -2.00 -6.34
C ALA A 35 14.64 -0.81 -7.26
N GLY A 36 15.37 0.19 -6.77
CA GLY A 36 15.64 1.44 -7.51
C GLY A 36 14.45 2.40 -7.51
N LEU A 37 13.58 2.31 -6.50
CA LEU A 37 12.42 3.17 -6.32
C LEU A 37 12.60 4.06 -5.08
N GLN A 38 12.01 5.23 -5.12
CA GLN A 38 11.76 6.08 -3.96
C GLN A 38 10.29 6.01 -3.61
N GLY A 39 9.96 6.32 -2.36
CA GLY A 39 8.57 6.53 -2.01
C GLY A 39 8.38 7.24 -0.69
N ALA A 40 7.16 7.75 -0.53
CA ALA A 40 6.76 8.52 0.64
C ALA A 40 5.27 8.28 0.93
N PRO A 41 4.88 8.25 2.21
CA PRO A 41 3.47 8.21 2.57
C PRO A 41 2.79 9.52 2.12
N SER A 42 1.51 9.44 1.73
CA SER A 42 0.72 10.62 1.44
C SER A 42 0.45 11.42 2.72
N LEU A 43 0.55 12.75 2.62
CA LEU A 43 0.25 13.67 3.73
C LEU A 43 -1.26 13.90 3.90
N SER A 44 -2.06 13.58 2.88
CA SER A 44 -3.51 13.82 2.85
C SER A 44 -4.33 12.55 3.05
N ASP A 45 -3.76 11.38 2.77
CA ASP A 45 -4.43 10.08 2.87
C ASP A 45 -3.50 9.02 3.46
N ALA A 46 -3.77 8.56 4.68
CA ALA A 46 -2.92 7.60 5.38
C ALA A 46 -2.86 6.22 4.70
N GLY A 47 -3.77 5.95 3.75
CA GLY A 47 -3.85 4.72 2.99
C GLY A 47 -3.05 4.76 1.69
N ILE A 48 -2.47 5.91 1.30
CA ILE A 48 -1.71 6.03 0.05
C ILE A 48 -0.21 6.13 0.34
N PHE A 49 0.58 5.33 -0.38
CA PHE A 49 2.02 5.42 -0.41
C PHE A 49 2.50 5.67 -1.84
N TYR A 50 3.04 6.86 -2.08
CA TYR A 50 3.52 7.24 -3.40
C TYR A 50 4.87 6.61 -3.69
N VAL A 51 5.06 6.12 -4.91
CA VAL A 51 6.31 5.52 -5.39
C VAL A 51 6.77 6.17 -6.69
N ARG A 52 8.08 6.35 -6.84
CA ARG A 52 8.70 6.94 -8.03
C ARG A 52 9.98 6.17 -8.40
N PRO A 53 10.21 5.84 -9.66
CA PRO A 53 11.47 5.22 -10.08
C PRO A 53 12.63 6.21 -10.03
N HIS A 54 13.82 5.73 -9.71
CA HIS A 54 15.06 6.48 -9.95
C HIS A 54 15.29 6.65 -11.45
N ASP A 55 16.11 7.63 -11.81
CA ASP A 55 16.52 7.84 -13.19
C ASP A 55 17.13 6.56 -13.79
N GLY A 56 16.66 6.18 -14.98
CA GLY A 56 17.07 4.95 -15.67
C GLY A 56 16.41 3.65 -15.17
N ILE A 57 15.51 3.68 -14.18
CA ILE A 57 14.76 2.49 -13.73
C ILE A 57 13.44 2.37 -14.48
N SER A 58 13.24 1.25 -15.16
CA SER A 58 11.96 0.92 -15.80
C SER A 58 10.95 0.39 -14.79
N LEU A 59 9.78 1.02 -14.73
CA LEU A 59 8.65 0.58 -13.92
C LEU A 59 8.12 -0.79 -14.33
N GLY A 60 8.27 -1.16 -15.60
CA GLY A 60 7.92 -2.49 -16.12
C GLY A 60 9.01 -3.54 -15.91
N SER A 61 10.03 -3.26 -15.08
CA SER A 61 11.04 -4.28 -14.76
C SER A 61 10.48 -5.28 -13.75
N SER A 62 10.78 -6.56 -13.94
CA SER A 62 10.32 -7.63 -13.05
C SER A 62 10.75 -7.42 -11.60
N ARG A 63 11.86 -6.70 -11.37
CA ARG A 63 12.32 -6.32 -10.04
C ARG A 63 11.36 -5.33 -9.37
N VAL A 64 10.99 -4.26 -10.08
CA VAL A 64 10.04 -3.26 -9.58
C VAL A 64 8.67 -3.87 -9.34
N GLU A 65 8.18 -4.67 -10.28
CA GLU A 65 6.90 -5.37 -10.14
C GLU A 65 6.89 -6.31 -8.92
N SER A 66 7.94 -7.13 -8.77
CA SER A 66 8.07 -8.04 -7.63
C SER A 66 8.12 -7.27 -6.30
N ALA A 67 8.82 -6.13 -6.27
CA ALA A 67 8.89 -5.32 -5.07
C ALA A 67 7.52 -4.72 -4.69
N LEU A 68 6.81 -4.14 -5.65
CA LEU A 68 5.49 -3.57 -5.40
C LEU A 68 4.46 -4.64 -5.01
N GLN A 69 4.52 -5.83 -5.62
CA GLN A 69 3.65 -6.95 -5.25
C GLN A 69 3.92 -7.45 -3.83
N HIS A 70 5.19 -7.55 -3.45
CA HIS A 70 5.57 -7.93 -2.09
C HIS A 70 5.02 -6.92 -1.06
N LEU A 71 5.20 -5.62 -1.32
CA LEU A 71 4.70 -4.56 -0.45
C LEU A 71 3.18 -4.54 -0.36
N LYS A 72 2.45 -4.72 -1.46
CA LYS A 72 0.97 -4.84 -1.47
C LYS A 72 0.48 -6.01 -0.63
N THR A 73 1.21 -7.13 -0.66
CA THR A 73 0.86 -8.32 0.14
C THR A 73 1.12 -8.09 1.63
N GLN A 74 2.24 -7.45 1.98
CA GLN A 74 2.58 -7.16 3.38
C GLN A 74 1.73 -6.04 3.99
N TYR A 75 1.41 -5.02 3.20
CA TYR A 75 0.68 -3.82 3.62
C TYR A 75 -0.61 -3.68 2.81
N HIS A 76 -1.53 -4.63 2.97
CA HIS A 76 -2.81 -4.68 2.23
C HIS A 76 -3.70 -3.45 2.44
N GLN A 77 -3.53 -2.75 3.57
CA GLN A 77 -4.18 -1.46 3.86
C GLN A 77 -3.63 -0.28 3.04
N LEU A 78 -2.47 -0.45 2.38
CA LEU A 78 -1.84 0.61 1.60
C LEU A 78 -2.07 0.43 0.09
N ARG A 79 -2.46 1.55 -0.52
CA ARG A 79 -2.48 1.74 -1.97
C ARG A 79 -1.15 2.33 -2.40
N PHE A 80 -0.37 1.55 -3.15
CA PHE A 80 0.86 2.02 -3.77
C PHE A 80 0.55 2.67 -5.10
N GLU A 81 0.71 3.98 -5.19
CA GLU A 81 0.41 4.77 -6.38
C GLU A 81 1.69 5.40 -6.94
N LEU A 82 1.79 5.46 -8.26
CA LEU A 82 2.90 6.16 -8.89
C LEU A 82 2.74 7.65 -8.65
N LEU A 83 3.81 8.31 -8.22
CA LEU A 83 3.85 9.76 -8.12
C LEU A 83 3.87 10.32 -9.56
N SER A 84 2.69 10.61 -10.11
CA SER A 84 2.54 11.32 -11.38
C SER A 84 2.84 12.81 -11.16
N GLU A 85 3.60 13.39 -12.10
CA GLU A 85 3.85 14.83 -12.18
C GLU A 85 2.63 15.60 -12.70
#